data_AF-A0A359EZL9-F1
#
_entry.id   AF-A0A359EZL9-F1
#
_cell.length_a   1.000
_cell.length_b   1.000
_cell.length_c   1.000
_cell.angle_alpha   90.00
_cell.angle_beta   90.00
_cell.angle_gamma   90.00
#
_symmetry.space_group_name_H-M   'P 1'
#
loop_
_entity.id
_entity.type
_entity.pdbx_description
1 polymer ?
#
loop_
_entity_poly.entity_id
_entity_poly.type
_entity_poly.pdbx_seq_one_letter_code
_entity_poly.pdbx_strand_id
1 'polypeptide(L)'
;MGPDKLPGMVAMRLGTEPTQILDILVHNIVECSAGKDKIMLDPYYDEAVEEFRDFMFAYVYECPALEKEHQKAEHVILSLLDLYDTQPNLLPEAVQLNFERFGKMTAIVDYVAGLTDLSAVRMFNQHFVPKISE
;
A
#
# COMPACT_ATOMS: atom_id res chain seq x y z
N MET A 1 -18.70 -16.90 6.02
CA MET A 1 -18.05 -16.63 4.72
C MET A 1 -16.54 -16.68 4.97
N GLY A 2 -15.79 -17.29 4.06
CA GLY A 2 -14.31 -17.27 4.09
C GLY A 2 -13.80 -16.36 2.95
N PRO A 3 -12.48 -16.12 2.85
CA PRO A 3 -11.90 -15.24 1.83
C PRO A 3 -12.24 -15.67 0.39
N ASP A 4 -12.54 -16.96 0.19
CA ASP A 4 -12.83 -17.54 -1.12
C ASP A 4 -14.27 -17.30 -1.61
N LYS A 5 -15.11 -16.59 -0.84
CA LYS A 5 -16.50 -16.35 -1.21
C LYS A 5 -16.95 -14.93 -0.94
N LEU A 6 -17.16 -14.19 -2.02
CA LEU A 6 -17.69 -12.83 -1.99
C LEU A 6 -19.05 -12.73 -1.30
N PRO A 7 -19.36 -11.58 -0.67
CA PRO A 7 -20.70 -11.29 -0.17
C PRO A 7 -21.76 -11.38 -1.28
N GLY A 8 -23.00 -11.66 -0.88
CA GLY A 8 -24.09 -11.92 -1.83
C GLY A 8 -24.38 -10.73 -2.74
N MET A 9 -24.39 -9.51 -2.18
CA MET A 9 -24.64 -8.29 -2.96
C MET A 9 -23.48 -8.02 -3.92
N VAL A 10 -22.23 -8.18 -3.47
CA VAL A 10 -21.03 -8.01 -4.29
C VAL A 10 -21.09 -8.95 -5.50
N ALA A 11 -21.29 -10.25 -5.26
CA ALA A 11 -21.39 -11.25 -6.32
C ALA A 11 -22.57 -10.97 -7.28
N MET A 12 -23.71 -10.50 -6.74
CA MET A 12 -24.91 -10.21 -7.53
C MET A 12 -24.78 -8.95 -8.39
N ARG A 13 -24.19 -7.88 -7.86
CA ARG A 13 -24.13 -6.56 -8.51
C ARG A 13 -22.86 -6.39 -9.35
N LEU A 14 -21.73 -6.87 -8.86
CA LEU A 14 -20.42 -6.69 -9.48
C LEU A 14 -19.90 -7.95 -10.17
N GLY A 15 -20.49 -9.12 -9.90
CA GLY A 15 -20.04 -10.40 -10.43
C GLY A 15 -19.00 -11.08 -9.54
N THR A 16 -18.49 -12.22 -10.00
CA THR A 16 -17.54 -13.05 -9.24
C THR A 16 -16.13 -13.05 -9.81
N GLU A 17 -15.96 -12.59 -11.05
CA GLU A 17 -14.67 -12.56 -11.72
C GLU A 17 -14.07 -11.15 -11.69
N PRO A 18 -12.76 -11.00 -11.39
CA PRO A 18 -12.11 -9.68 -11.31
C PRO A 18 -12.30 -8.81 -12.56
N THR A 19 -12.22 -9.41 -13.75
CA THR A 19 -12.43 -8.72 -15.02
C THR A 19 -13.85 -8.17 -15.16
N GLN A 20 -14.85 -8.93 -14.71
CA GLN A 20 -16.26 -8.51 -14.75
C GLN A 20 -16.52 -7.36 -13.79
N ILE A 21 -16.01 -7.47 -12.56
CA ILE A 21 -16.12 -6.41 -11.54
C ILE A 21 -15.52 -5.10 -12.07
N LEU A 22 -14.31 -5.19 -12.65
CA LEU A 22 -13.64 -4.03 -13.24
C LEU A 22 -14.44 -3.41 -14.38
N ASP A 23 -14.95 -4.23 -15.30
CA ASP A 23 -15.70 -3.78 -16.46
C ASP A 23 -16.97 -3.02 -16.05
N ILE A 24 -17.75 -3.57 -15.11
CA ILE A 24 -18.99 -2.96 -14.60
C ILE A 24 -18.69 -1.61 -13.94
N LEU A 25 -17.70 -1.57 -13.04
CA LEU A 25 -17.38 -0.35 -12.30
C LEU A 25 -16.84 0.75 -13.22
N VAL A 26 -15.93 0.42 -14.13
CA VAL A 26 -15.35 1.40 -15.05
C VAL A 26 -16.42 2.00 -15.97
N HIS A 27 -17.26 1.16 -16.60
CA HIS A 27 -18.34 1.66 -17.45
C HIS A 27 -19.30 2.55 -16.67
N ASN A 28 -19.75 2.11 -15.49
CA ASN A 28 -20.68 2.88 -14.70
C ASN A 28 -20.10 4.23 -14.24
N ILE A 29 -18.83 4.25 -13.82
CA ILE A 29 -18.16 5.49 -13.41
C ILE A 29 -18.06 6.45 -14.61
N VAL A 30 -17.65 5.96 -15.77
CA VAL A 30 -17.51 6.80 -16.98
C VAL A 30 -18.86 7.39 -17.37
N GLU A 31 -19.91 6.57 -17.44
CA GLU A 31 -21.27 7.00 -17.77
C GLU A 31 -21.84 7.99 -16.75
N CYS A 32 -21.70 7.70 -15.46
CA CYS A 32 -22.22 8.55 -14.39
C CYS A 32 -21.46 9.88 -14.28
N SER A 33 -20.18 9.91 -14.66
CA SER A 33 -19.32 11.10 -14.54
C SER A 33 -19.28 11.93 -15.83
N ALA A 34 -19.78 11.42 -16.95
CA ALA A 34 -19.73 12.10 -18.24
C ALA A 34 -20.38 13.49 -18.18
N GLY A 35 -19.64 14.52 -18.60
CA GLY A 35 -20.11 15.91 -18.62
C GLY A 35 -20.24 16.57 -17.24
N LYS A 36 -19.72 15.94 -16.17
CA LYS A 36 -19.72 16.48 -14.80
C LYS A 36 -18.30 16.83 -14.36
N ASP A 37 -18.20 17.68 -13.36
CA ASP A 37 -16.95 18.07 -12.70
C ASP A 37 -16.57 17.12 -11.54
N LYS A 38 -17.30 16.00 -11.39
CA LYS A 38 -17.13 15.04 -10.29
C LYS A 38 -17.17 13.61 -10.81
N ILE A 39 -16.36 12.76 -10.17
CA ILE A 39 -16.43 11.31 -10.34
C ILE A 39 -17.61 10.80 -9.54
N MET A 40 -18.50 10.09 -10.21
CA MET A 40 -19.72 9.54 -9.63
C MET A 40 -19.84 8.05 -9.96
N LEU A 41 -20.45 7.32 -9.04
CA LEU A 41 -20.86 5.92 -9.19
C LEU A 41 -22.36 5.86 -8.92
N ASP A 42 -23.08 4.98 -9.61
CA ASP A 42 -24.49 4.75 -9.34
C ASP A 42 -24.67 4.22 -7.90
N PRO A 43 -25.62 4.74 -7.10
CA PRO A 43 -25.86 4.28 -5.73
C PRO A 43 -26.06 2.76 -5.61
N TYR A 44 -26.57 2.10 -6.66
CA TYR A 44 -26.70 0.65 -6.73
C TYR A 44 -25.35 -0.07 -6.69
N TYR A 45 -24.33 0.45 -7.35
CA TYR A 45 -22.99 -0.14 -7.30
C TYR A 45 -22.17 0.36 -6.11
N ASP A 46 -22.40 1.59 -5.65
CA ASP A 46 -21.72 2.19 -4.51
C ASP A 46 -21.89 1.36 -3.24
N GLU A 47 -23.13 0.93 -2.93
CA GLU A 47 -23.40 0.06 -1.78
C GLU A 47 -22.65 -1.28 -1.87
N ALA A 48 -22.53 -1.87 -3.07
CA ALA A 48 -21.78 -3.11 -3.25
C ALA A 48 -20.26 -2.90 -3.19
N VAL A 49 -19.75 -1.75 -3.61
CA VAL A 49 -18.34 -1.40 -3.47
C VAL A 49 -17.96 -1.23 -2.00
N GLU A 50 -18.82 -0.59 -1.21
CA GLU A 50 -18.61 -0.46 0.23
C GLU A 50 -18.66 -1.82 0.95
N GLU A 51 -19.64 -2.68 0.66
CA GLU A 51 -19.65 -4.04 1.23
C GLU A 51 -18.42 -4.85 0.77
N PHE A 52 -17.97 -4.66 -0.48
CA PHE A 52 -16.77 -5.34 -0.96
C PHE A 52 -15.52 -4.84 -0.24
N ARG A 53 -15.40 -3.53 0.01
CA ARG A 53 -14.32 -2.94 0.81
C ARG A 53 -14.30 -3.52 2.22
N ASP A 54 -15.45 -3.54 2.90
CA ASP A 54 -15.57 -4.09 4.25
C ASP A 54 -15.16 -5.56 4.31
N PHE A 55 -15.60 -6.35 3.33
CA PHE A 55 -15.18 -7.75 3.18
C PHE A 55 -13.66 -7.88 2.99
N MET A 56 -13.06 -7.06 2.12
CA MET A 56 -11.61 -7.10 1.87
C MET A 56 -10.81 -6.75 3.13
N PHE A 57 -11.24 -5.76 3.93
CA PHE A 57 -10.57 -5.46 5.20
C PHE A 57 -10.70 -6.60 6.19
N ALA A 58 -11.93 -7.11 6.40
CA ALA A 58 -12.20 -8.14 7.39
C ALA A 58 -11.50 -9.49 7.13
N TYR A 59 -11.31 -9.86 5.86
CA TYR A 59 -10.84 -11.20 5.50
C TYR A 59 -9.50 -11.24 4.77
N VAL A 60 -9.05 -10.13 4.18
CA VAL A 60 -7.82 -10.10 3.37
C VAL A 60 -6.77 -9.21 4.02
N TYR A 61 -7.07 -7.92 4.24
CA TYR A 61 -6.06 -6.97 4.71
C TYR A 61 -5.74 -7.09 6.20
N GLU A 62 -6.74 -7.27 7.06
CA GLU A 62 -6.55 -7.38 8.53
C GLU A 62 -6.48 -8.83 9.00
N CYS A 63 -6.18 -9.76 8.09
CA CYS A 63 -6.11 -11.17 8.42
C CYS A 63 -4.97 -11.44 9.43
N PRO A 64 -5.22 -12.16 10.55
CA PRO A 64 -4.19 -12.49 11.55
C PRO A 64 -2.95 -13.20 10.97
N ALA A 65 -3.10 -13.86 9.81
CA ALA A 65 -2.00 -14.50 9.11
C ALA A 65 -0.94 -13.50 8.60
N LEU A 66 -1.33 -12.24 8.34
CA LEU A 66 -0.45 -11.19 7.82
C LEU A 66 0.20 -10.35 8.92
N GLU A 67 -0.33 -10.37 10.14
CA GLU A 67 0.13 -9.53 11.26
C GLU A 67 1.65 -9.68 11.51
N LYS A 68 2.16 -10.91 11.45
CA LYS A 68 3.59 -11.16 11.62
C LYS A 68 4.45 -10.53 10.52
N GLU A 69 3.97 -10.53 9.28
CA GLU A 69 4.69 -9.91 8.16
C GLU A 69 4.56 -8.39 8.20
N HIS A 70 3.42 -7.84 8.63
CA HIS A 70 3.25 -6.40 8.88
C HIS A 70 4.22 -5.89 9.94
N GLN A 71 4.34 -6.58 11.07
CA GLN A 71 5.29 -6.22 12.13
C GLN A 71 6.74 -6.25 11.65
N LYS A 72 7.11 -7.22 10.79
CA LYS A 72 8.45 -7.26 10.19
C LYS A 72 8.68 -6.10 9.23
N ALA A 73 7.71 -5.80 8.37
CA ALA A 73 7.81 -4.69 7.42
C ALA A 73 7.92 -3.35 8.17
N GLU A 74 7.09 -3.13 9.19
CA GLU A 74 7.16 -1.96 10.06
C GLU A 74 8.55 -1.83 10.71
N HIS A 75 9.07 -2.93 11.27
CA HIS A 75 10.40 -2.94 11.87
C HIS A 75 11.49 -2.56 10.87
N VAL A 76 11.46 -3.10 9.65
CA VAL A 76 12.41 -2.75 8.59
C VAL A 76 12.38 -1.26 8.29
N ILE A 77 11.20 -0.69 8.08
CA ILE A 77 11.04 0.74 7.74
C ILE A 77 11.49 1.63 8.89
N LEU A 78 11.05 1.35 10.12
CA LEU A 78 11.43 2.13 11.30
C LEU A 78 12.94 2.09 11.55
N SER A 79 13.59 0.92 11.39
CA SER A 79 15.04 0.81 11.51
C SER A 79 15.80 1.61 10.45
N LEU A 80 15.30 1.65 9.21
CA LEU A 80 15.92 2.48 8.16
C LEU A 80 15.73 3.97 8.43
N LEU A 81 14.54 4.40 8.86
CA LEU A 81 14.29 5.79 9.24
C LEU A 81 15.21 6.24 10.38
N ASP A 82 15.32 5.45 11.45
CA ASP A 82 16.18 5.73 12.59
C ASP A 82 17.67 5.75 12.22
N LEU A 83 18.11 4.81 11.38
CA LEU A 83 19.48 4.75 10.85
C LEU A 83 19.84 6.05 10.13
N TYR A 84 18.99 6.51 9.21
CA TYR A 84 19.27 7.69 8.41
C TYR A 84 19.07 9.00 9.18
N ASP A 85 18.21 9.03 10.19
CA ASP A 85 18.09 10.19 11.06
C ASP A 85 19.34 10.38 11.94
N THR A 86 19.86 9.26 12.47
CA THR A 86 21.06 9.21 13.33
C THR A 86 22.36 9.34 12.52
N GLN A 87 22.41 8.77 11.31
CA GLN A 87 23.58 8.78 10.43
C GLN A 87 23.23 9.24 9.01
N PRO A 88 22.90 10.53 8.81
CA PRO A 88 22.46 11.05 7.50
C PRO A 88 23.49 10.90 6.40
N ASN A 89 24.77 10.80 6.74
CA ASN A 89 25.88 10.61 5.80
C ASN A 89 25.82 9.26 5.06
N LEU A 90 25.03 8.30 5.56
CA LEU A 90 24.79 7.02 4.87
C LEU A 90 23.82 7.15 3.70
N LEU A 91 23.05 8.25 3.61
CA LEU A 91 22.17 8.49 2.48
C LEU A 91 22.97 8.88 1.23
N PRO A 92 22.44 8.62 0.03
CA PRO A 92 23.01 9.17 -1.20
C PRO A 92 23.12 10.70 -1.13
N GLU A 93 24.20 11.26 -1.67
CA GLU A 93 24.46 12.71 -1.65
C GLU A 93 23.27 13.52 -2.22
N ALA A 94 22.66 13.03 -3.29
CA ALA A 94 21.47 13.66 -3.89
C ALA A 94 20.29 13.82 -2.92
N VAL A 95 20.15 12.92 -1.94
CA VAL A 95 19.13 13.00 -0.89
C VAL A 95 19.56 14.00 0.19
N GLN A 96 20.85 14.03 0.54
CA GLN A 96 21.36 14.97 1.53
C GLN A 96 21.24 16.43 1.07
N LEU A 97 21.44 16.69 -0.23
CA LEU A 97 21.24 18.02 -0.83
C LEU A 97 19.81 18.55 -0.68
N ASN A 98 18.83 17.66 -0.49
CA ASN A 98 17.43 18.03 -0.29
C ASN A 98 17.12 18.48 1.16
N PHE A 99 18.05 18.31 2.10
CA PHE A 99 17.83 18.65 3.52
C PHE A 99 17.55 20.13 3.74
N GLU A 100 18.27 21.02 3.06
CA GLU A 100 18.07 22.46 3.19
C GLU A 100 16.72 22.91 2.61
N ARG A 101 16.26 22.24 1.54
CA ARG A 101 15.05 22.62 0.82
C ARG A 101 13.77 22.08 1.46
N PHE A 102 13.78 20.83 1.93
CA PHE A 102 12.57 20.13 2.40
C PHE A 102 12.61 19.78 3.89
N GLY A 103 13.76 19.95 4.54
CA GLY A 103 14.02 19.47 5.89
C GLY A 103 14.57 18.05 5.92
N LYS A 104 15.45 17.76 6.89
CA LYS A 104 16.15 16.48 7.04
C LYS A 104 15.18 15.29 7.08
N MET A 105 14.19 15.33 7.97
CA MET A 105 13.26 14.21 8.16
C MET A 105 12.40 13.97 6.92
N THR A 106 11.89 15.04 6.28
CA THR A 106 11.11 14.92 5.03
C THR A 106 11.91 14.22 3.94
N ALA A 107 13.16 14.63 3.73
CA ALA A 107 14.03 14.03 2.72
C ALA A 107 14.36 12.56 3.04
N ILE A 108 14.51 12.20 4.33
CA ILE A 108 14.69 10.80 4.75
C ILE A 108 13.42 9.98 4.46
N VAL A 109 12.24 10.50 4.82
CA VAL A 109 10.95 9.84 4.58
C VAL A 109 10.73 9.62 3.08
N ASP A 110 10.95 10.64 2.26
CA ASP A 110 10.80 10.55 0.80
C ASP A 110 11.74 9.49 0.22
N TYR A 111 12.97 9.41 0.72
CA TYR A 111 13.92 8.39 0.29
C TYR A 111 13.47 6.98 0.66
N VAL A 112 13.09 6.75 1.92
CA VAL A 112 12.67 5.43 2.42
C VAL A 112 11.36 4.99 1.76
N ALA A 113 10.40 5.91 1.57
CA ALA A 113 9.14 5.64 0.87
C ALA A 113 9.35 5.36 -0.63
N GLY A 114 10.45 5.85 -1.21
CA GLY A 114 10.84 5.57 -2.60
C GLY A 114 11.56 4.22 -2.81
N LEU A 115 11.85 3.46 -1.74
CA LEU A 115 12.49 2.16 -1.85
C LEU A 115 11.49 1.10 -2.33
N THR A 116 11.98 0.19 -3.18
CA THR A 116 11.26 -1.08 -3.42
C THR A 116 11.44 -2.01 -2.21
N ASP A 117 10.53 -2.95 -2.00
CA ASP A 117 10.63 -3.96 -0.94
C ASP A 117 12.00 -4.66 -0.94
N LEU A 118 12.49 -5.04 -2.13
CA LEU A 118 13.78 -5.69 -2.29
C LEU A 118 14.93 -4.77 -1.86
N SER A 119 14.86 -3.48 -2.21
CA SER A 119 15.87 -2.50 -1.80
C SER A 119 15.83 -2.27 -0.29
N ALA A 120 14.66 -2.08 0.31
CA ALA A 120 14.50 -1.89 1.76
C ALA A 120 15.06 -3.08 2.55
N VAL A 121 14.71 -4.31 2.17
CA VAL A 121 15.23 -5.53 2.82
C VAL A 121 16.75 -5.67 2.64
N ARG A 122 17.28 -5.35 1.45
CA ARG A 122 18.74 -5.37 1.21
C ARG A 122 19.49 -4.38 2.09
N MET A 123 18.99 -3.15 2.20
CA MET A 123 19.59 -2.11 3.03
C MET A 123 19.51 -2.50 4.50
N PHE A 124 18.36 -2.99 4.96
CA PHE A 124 18.19 -3.50 6.32
C PHE A 124 19.21 -4.60 6.63
N ASN A 125 19.31 -5.63 5.78
CA ASN A 125 20.25 -6.73 5.97
C ASN A 125 21.71 -6.25 5.96
N GLN A 126 22.06 -5.28 5.12
CA GLN A 126 23.41 -4.73 5.07
C GLN A 126 23.83 -4.05 6.37
N HIS A 127 22.91 -3.36 7.05
CA HIS A 127 23.22 -2.54 8.22
C HIS A 127 22.94 -3.25 9.56
N PHE A 128 21.97 -4.16 9.60
CA PHE A 128 21.48 -4.74 10.85
C PHE A 128 21.73 -6.24 10.99
N VAL A 129 22.03 -6.96 9.90
CA VAL A 129 22.26 -8.41 9.94
C VAL A 129 23.77 -8.71 9.82
N PRO A 130 24.38 -9.37 10.83
CA PRO A 130 25.79 -9.75 10.76
C PRO A 130 26.05 -10.70 9.60
N LYS A 131 27.12 -10.44 8.85
CA LYS A 131 27.61 -11.37 7.82
C LYS A 131 28.46 -12.43 8.52
N ILE A 132 27.99 -13.68 8.51
CA ILE A 132 28.81 -14.82 8.92
C ILE A 132 29.69 -15.17 7.73
N SER A 133 30.98 -14.92 7.84
CA SER A 133 31.97 -15.41 6.88
C SER A 133 32.18 -16.91 7.10
N GLU A 134 32.09 -17.72 6.04
CA GLU A 134 32.58 -19.11 6.03
C GLU A 134 34.12 -19.16 6.02
#